data_AF-A0A847N107-F1
#
_entry.id   AF-A0A847N107-F1
#
_cell.length_a   1.000
_cell.length_b   1.000
_cell.length_c   1.000
_cell.angle_alpha   90.00
_cell.angle_beta   90.00
_cell.angle_gamma   90.00
#
_symmetry.space_group_name_H-M   'P 1'
#
loop_
_entity.id
_entity.type
_entity.pdbx_description
1 polymer ?
#
loop_
_entity_poly.entity_id
_entity_poly.type
_entity_poly.pdbx_seq_one_letter_code
_entity_poly.pdbx_strand_id
1 'polypeptide(L)'
;MIRIAVLASGSGTNLQALLDADLVPGEVVLVASDKLDTPALGRSRKKGISSIGLDRKTLGKKALEQTLEGLLDDHAVDLIVLAGFLTILSAQFVNAHRNRIVNIHPSLLPSFGGKGYYGERVHEAVLKRGVKISGATVHLVTEEADEGPILAQQALSVADDDTPSSLGQRILTTIEWTLLPKTVQQYCQKLEEEMQLETYLKGLRYPGRGIACGMSEEGKALLVYFITARSKHSKNRMLVAQNEAVRTEALDESLLVDPSLIIYRAIDRIGNAFVVANGDQSEAILASLAGGRSFEEGLADSTYEPDAPNYTPRISALFQAEGPIPYTLSILRRREDGSCEHAFFPYAKLQAGEGHLIHTYEREEEPLPSFAGEPRRVFFTGNGEQLARSVWQSLDERVRVGLCVKEIDLDTHEVQTIIINAEERR
;
A
#
# COMPACT_ATOMS: atom_id res chain seq x y z
N MET A 1 -6.84 -4.62 -5.31
CA MET A 1 -7.50 -3.48 -6.02
C MET A 1 -7.28 -2.19 -5.25
N ILE A 2 -7.21 -1.04 -5.93
CA ILE A 2 -7.12 0.28 -5.29
C ILE A 2 -8.49 0.67 -4.70
N ARG A 3 -8.53 0.89 -3.39
CA ARG A 3 -9.76 1.12 -2.63
C ARG A 3 -10.08 2.60 -2.59
N ILE A 4 -11.21 3.00 -3.16
CA ILE A 4 -11.59 4.40 -3.35
C ILE A 4 -12.67 4.80 -2.33
N ALA A 5 -12.45 5.93 -1.65
CA ALA A 5 -13.50 6.65 -0.96
C ALA A 5 -13.96 7.86 -1.79
N VAL A 6 -15.27 8.04 -1.95
CA VAL A 6 -15.83 9.23 -2.61
C VAL A 6 -16.49 10.12 -1.57
N LEU A 7 -16.08 11.39 -1.51
CA LEU A 7 -16.67 12.40 -0.63
C LEU A 7 -17.60 13.31 -1.44
N ALA A 8 -18.81 13.55 -0.95
CA ALA A 8 -19.80 14.37 -1.65
C ALA A 8 -20.72 15.16 -0.69
N SER A 9 -21.17 16.35 -1.09
CA SER A 9 -22.05 17.21 -0.28
C SER A 9 -23.46 17.39 -0.85
N GLY A 10 -23.79 16.77 -1.98
CA GLY A 10 -24.98 17.13 -2.78
C GLY A 10 -25.59 16.01 -3.61
N SER A 11 -25.94 16.33 -4.86
CA SER A 11 -26.72 15.46 -5.77
C SER A 11 -26.01 14.16 -6.17
N GLY A 12 -24.67 14.14 -6.12
CA GLY A 12 -23.86 12.97 -6.44
C GLY A 12 -23.89 12.58 -7.91
N THR A 13 -24.00 13.54 -8.84
CA THR A 13 -23.97 13.23 -10.29
C THR A 13 -22.57 12.79 -10.74
N ASN A 14 -21.49 13.42 -10.26
CA ASN A 14 -20.12 12.93 -10.47
C ASN A 14 -19.88 11.58 -9.79
N LEU A 15 -20.46 11.36 -8.60
CA LEU A 15 -20.45 10.03 -7.97
C LEU A 15 -21.14 9.00 -8.87
N GLN A 16 -22.29 9.32 -9.46
CA GLN A 16 -22.97 8.40 -10.37
C GLN A 16 -22.08 8.04 -11.57
N ALA A 17 -21.41 9.02 -12.17
CA ALA A 17 -20.47 8.78 -13.26
C ALA A 17 -19.31 7.86 -12.85
N LEU A 18 -18.78 8.01 -11.63
CA LEU A 18 -17.77 7.09 -11.07
C LEU A 18 -18.32 5.67 -10.86
N LEU A 19 -19.55 5.54 -10.36
CA LEU A 19 -20.19 4.24 -10.07
C LEU A 19 -20.66 3.48 -11.32
N ASP A 20 -20.76 4.16 -12.45
CA ASP A 20 -21.17 3.57 -13.73
C ASP A 20 -19.96 3.29 -14.65
N ALA A 21 -18.79 3.84 -14.34
CA ALA A 21 -17.55 3.60 -15.07
C ALA A 21 -16.86 2.31 -14.60
N ASP A 22 -16.06 1.72 -15.49
CA ASP A 22 -15.07 0.73 -15.10
C ASP A 22 -13.81 1.44 -14.59
N LEU A 23 -13.54 1.30 -13.29
CA LEU A 23 -12.43 1.96 -12.62
C LEU A 23 -11.22 1.06 -12.44
N VAL A 24 -11.23 -0.19 -12.94
CA VAL A 24 -10.15 -1.17 -12.73
C VAL A 24 -8.78 -0.53 -13.01
N PRO A 25 -7.82 -0.64 -12.07
CA PRO A 25 -7.81 -1.52 -10.88
C PRO A 25 -8.48 -0.95 -9.61
N GLY A 26 -9.23 0.14 -9.72
CA GLY A 26 -9.93 0.80 -8.63
C GLY A 26 -11.34 0.27 -8.35
N GLU A 27 -11.75 0.34 -7.08
CA GLU A 27 -13.09 -0.01 -6.60
C GLU A 27 -13.59 1.03 -5.57
N VAL A 28 -14.82 1.51 -5.70
CA VAL A 28 -15.43 2.40 -4.69
C VAL A 28 -15.95 1.58 -3.51
N VAL A 29 -15.24 1.66 -2.38
CA VAL A 29 -15.55 0.90 -1.15
C VAL A 29 -16.30 1.72 -0.11
N LEU A 30 -16.21 3.05 -0.19
CA LEU A 30 -16.81 3.98 0.77
C LEU A 30 -17.34 5.23 0.07
N VAL A 31 -18.53 5.68 0.45
CA VAL A 31 -19.05 7.01 0.12
C VAL A 31 -19.39 7.74 1.42
N ALA A 32 -18.79 8.91 1.62
CA ALA A 32 -19.05 9.73 2.80
C ALA A 32 -19.60 11.11 2.41
N SER A 33 -20.47 11.66 3.27
CA SER A 33 -21.04 12.99 3.08
C SER A 33 -20.88 13.84 4.33
N ASP A 34 -20.73 15.15 4.16
CA ASP A 34 -20.74 16.13 5.25
C ASP A 34 -22.16 16.53 5.69
N LYS A 35 -23.17 15.73 5.31
CA LYS A 35 -24.58 15.83 5.67
C LYS A 35 -25.12 14.43 5.97
N LEU A 36 -26.13 14.34 6.85
CA LEU A 36 -26.71 13.05 7.30
C LEU A 36 -27.32 12.24 6.15
N ASP A 37 -28.02 12.92 5.24
CA ASP A 37 -28.63 12.27 4.09
C ASP A 37 -28.51 13.16 2.86
N THR A 38 -28.14 12.53 1.74
CA THR A 38 -27.99 13.19 0.44
C THR A 38 -28.36 12.25 -0.68
N PRO A 39 -28.78 12.76 -1.85
CA PRO A 39 -28.98 11.94 -3.02
C PRO A 39 -27.73 11.13 -3.41
N ALA A 40 -26.51 11.63 -3.14
CA ALA A 40 -25.27 10.90 -3.33
C ALA A 40 -25.23 9.60 -2.51
N LEU A 41 -25.54 9.66 -1.20
CA LEU A 41 -25.61 8.47 -0.34
C LEU A 41 -26.70 7.51 -0.80
N GLY A 42 -27.84 8.02 -1.29
CA GLY A 42 -28.89 7.19 -1.87
C GLY A 42 -28.44 6.41 -3.11
N ARG A 43 -27.58 7.00 -3.96
CA ARG A 43 -27.02 6.34 -5.15
C ARG A 43 -26.07 5.20 -4.78
N SER A 44 -25.17 5.42 -3.82
CA SER A 44 -24.19 4.41 -3.39
C SER A 44 -24.84 3.25 -2.64
N ARG A 45 -25.84 3.52 -1.78
CA ARG A 45 -26.61 2.45 -1.10
C ARG A 45 -27.29 1.50 -2.07
N LYS A 46 -27.81 2.00 -3.20
CA LYS A 46 -28.43 1.16 -4.25
C LYS A 46 -27.45 0.18 -4.91
N LYS A 47 -26.14 0.45 -4.83
CA LYS A 47 -25.06 -0.42 -5.33
C LYS A 47 -24.44 -1.27 -4.21
N GLY A 48 -24.97 -1.23 -2.98
CA GLY A 48 -24.45 -2.00 -1.85
C GLY A 48 -23.17 -1.45 -1.21
N ILE A 49 -22.78 -0.20 -1.54
CA ILE A 49 -21.53 0.40 -1.07
C ILE A 49 -21.74 1.02 0.33
N SER A 50 -20.73 0.89 1.20
CA SER A 50 -20.71 1.53 2.51
C SER A 50 -20.93 3.03 2.38
N SER A 51 -21.97 3.56 3.04
CA SER A 51 -22.47 4.92 2.79
C SER A 51 -22.77 5.64 4.09
N ILE A 52 -21.94 6.63 4.44
CA ILE A 52 -21.94 7.28 5.76
C ILE A 52 -22.21 8.78 5.63
N GLY A 53 -23.22 9.28 6.35
CA GLY A 53 -23.51 10.71 6.46
C GLY A 53 -23.00 11.26 7.79
N LEU A 54 -22.13 12.27 7.75
CA LEU A 54 -21.53 12.94 8.90
C LEU A 54 -22.02 14.38 8.94
N ASP A 55 -22.89 14.73 9.89
CA ASP A 55 -23.40 16.11 9.97
C ASP A 55 -22.32 17.10 10.43
N ARG A 56 -21.65 17.76 9.47
CA ARG A 56 -20.63 18.76 9.80
C ARG A 56 -21.14 19.88 10.67
N LYS A 57 -22.42 20.28 10.54
CA LYS A 57 -22.96 21.40 11.32
C LYS A 57 -23.00 21.07 12.81
N THR A 58 -23.32 19.82 13.14
CA THR A 58 -23.42 19.33 14.51
C THR A 58 -22.07 18.90 15.06
N LEU A 59 -21.26 18.19 14.26
CA LEU A 59 -19.95 17.68 14.70
C LEU A 59 -18.87 18.78 14.78
N GLY A 60 -18.93 19.76 13.89
CA GLY A 60 -17.80 20.65 13.61
C GLY A 60 -16.73 19.97 12.75
N LYS A 61 -15.86 20.78 12.14
CA LYS A 61 -14.86 20.30 11.15
C LYS A 61 -13.88 19.28 11.74
N LYS A 62 -13.34 19.55 12.92
CA LYS A 62 -12.31 18.69 13.54
C LYS A 62 -12.83 17.27 13.81
N ALA A 63 -14.02 17.15 14.41
CA ALA A 63 -14.61 15.86 14.71
C ALA A 63 -15.05 15.12 13.43
N LEU A 64 -15.49 15.85 12.40
CA LEU A 64 -15.77 15.27 11.08
C LEU A 64 -14.50 14.64 10.47
N GLU A 65 -13.39 15.36 10.45
CA GLU A 65 -12.12 14.86 9.88
C GLU A 65 -11.60 13.65 10.66
N GLN A 66 -11.63 13.68 12.00
CA GLN A 66 -11.23 12.53 12.83
C GLN A 66 -12.11 11.30 12.59
N THR A 67 -13.43 11.49 12.44
CA THR A 67 -14.35 10.39 12.14
C THR A 67 -14.11 9.85 10.73
N LEU A 68 -13.81 10.75 9.78
CA LEU A 68 -13.50 10.36 8.42
C LEU A 68 -12.19 9.57 8.34
N GLU A 69 -11.14 9.97 9.06
CA GLU A 69 -9.87 9.21 9.16
C GLU A 69 -10.13 7.77 9.61
N GLY A 70 -10.87 7.58 10.71
CA GLY A 70 -11.21 6.23 11.18
C GLY A 70 -11.98 5.40 10.14
N LEU A 71 -12.92 6.02 9.41
CA LEU A 71 -13.65 5.33 8.33
C LEU A 71 -12.74 4.95 7.15
N LEU A 72 -11.79 5.82 6.79
CA LEU A 72 -10.83 5.55 5.73
C LEU A 72 -9.93 4.37 6.10
N ASP A 73 -9.48 4.32 7.35
CA ASP A 73 -8.66 3.23 7.91
C ASP A 73 -9.46 1.91 7.96
N ASP A 74 -10.68 1.94 8.49
CA ASP A 74 -11.58 0.76 8.58
C ASP A 74 -11.86 0.13 7.20
N HIS A 75 -11.88 0.96 6.15
CA HIS A 75 -12.13 0.53 4.78
C HIS A 75 -10.82 0.32 3.98
N ALA A 76 -9.65 0.51 4.60
CA ALA A 76 -8.32 0.44 3.98
C ALA A 76 -8.23 1.27 2.68
N VAL A 77 -8.80 2.47 2.70
CA VAL A 77 -8.90 3.34 1.52
C VAL A 77 -7.50 3.75 1.06
N ASP A 78 -7.27 3.72 -0.24
CA ASP A 78 -6.04 4.09 -0.94
C ASP A 78 -6.14 5.46 -1.60
N LEU A 79 -7.32 5.80 -2.13
CA LEU A 79 -7.57 7.04 -2.88
C LEU A 79 -8.87 7.70 -2.42
N ILE A 80 -8.82 9.00 -2.15
CA ILE A 80 -9.97 9.83 -1.84
C ILE A 80 -10.33 10.65 -3.08
N VAL A 81 -11.59 10.62 -3.49
CA VAL A 81 -12.11 11.42 -4.61
C VAL A 81 -13.16 12.40 -4.10
N LEU A 82 -12.91 13.69 -4.28
CA LEU A 82 -13.85 14.75 -3.97
C LEU A 82 -14.78 14.96 -5.17
N ALA A 83 -16.03 14.49 -5.05
CA ALA A 83 -17.05 14.56 -6.09
C ALA A 83 -18.14 15.56 -5.68
N GLY A 84 -17.82 16.85 -5.70
CA GLY A 84 -18.70 17.91 -5.21
C GLY A 84 -18.76 17.99 -3.68
N PHE A 85 -17.62 17.76 -3.02
CA PHE A 85 -17.46 17.95 -1.58
C PHE A 85 -17.15 19.42 -1.28
N LEU A 86 -17.97 20.07 -0.46
CA LEU A 86 -17.91 21.52 -0.24
C LEU A 86 -17.15 21.92 1.04
N THR A 87 -16.74 20.93 1.84
CA THR A 87 -16.00 21.17 3.07
C THR A 87 -14.51 21.23 2.77
N ILE A 88 -13.91 22.40 3.00
CA ILE A 88 -12.45 22.57 2.90
C ILE A 88 -11.78 21.69 3.95
N LEU A 89 -10.92 20.77 3.51
CA LEU A 89 -10.12 19.89 4.38
C LEU A 89 -8.99 20.68 5.07
N SER A 90 -8.57 20.25 6.25
CA SER A 90 -7.44 20.87 6.96
C SER A 90 -6.11 20.49 6.31
N ALA A 91 -5.10 21.36 6.49
CA ALA A 91 -3.74 21.04 6.06
C ALA A 91 -3.21 19.74 6.71
N GLN A 92 -3.63 19.44 7.94
CA GLN A 92 -3.27 18.19 8.63
C GLN A 92 -3.83 16.98 7.89
N PHE A 93 -5.13 16.99 7.56
CA PHE A 93 -5.79 15.91 6.81
C PHE A 93 -5.17 15.73 5.42
N VAL A 94 -4.95 16.84 4.69
CA VAL A 94 -4.33 16.78 3.36
C VAL A 94 -2.90 16.23 3.43
N ASN A 95 -2.13 16.58 4.46
CA ASN A 95 -0.78 16.06 4.65
C ASN A 95 -0.76 14.56 4.95
N ALA A 96 -1.67 14.08 5.79
CA ALA A 96 -1.80 12.65 6.10
C ALA A 96 -2.14 11.81 4.87
N HIS A 97 -2.86 12.39 3.90
CA HIS A 97 -3.26 11.75 2.65
C HIS A 97 -2.63 12.42 1.42
N ARG A 98 -1.40 12.93 1.55
CA ARG A 98 -0.70 13.63 0.46
C ARG A 98 -0.62 12.73 -0.78
N ASN A 99 -0.88 13.31 -1.96
CA ASN A 99 -0.94 12.60 -3.24
C ASN A 99 -2.02 11.50 -3.34
N ARG A 100 -2.96 11.45 -2.39
CA ARG A 100 -4.04 10.45 -2.33
C ARG A 100 -5.43 11.09 -2.30
N ILE A 101 -5.54 12.37 -2.60
CA ILE A 101 -6.82 13.09 -2.71
C ILE A 101 -6.90 13.73 -4.10
N VAL A 102 -7.90 13.32 -4.88
CA VAL A 102 -8.23 13.86 -6.20
C VAL A 102 -9.48 14.71 -6.09
N ASN A 103 -9.48 15.89 -6.70
CA ASN A 103 -10.65 16.77 -6.81
C ASN A 103 -10.94 17.10 -8.27
N ILE A 104 -12.22 17.36 -8.57
CA ILE A 104 -12.62 18.00 -9.81
C ILE A 104 -13.15 19.40 -9.52
N HIS A 105 -12.68 20.36 -10.32
CA HIS A 105 -13.08 21.75 -10.23
C HIS A 105 -13.66 22.23 -11.56
N PRO A 106 -14.82 22.92 -11.59
CA PRO A 106 -15.56 23.23 -12.82
C PRO A 106 -15.06 24.52 -13.51
N SER A 107 -13.73 24.66 -13.64
CA SER A 107 -13.07 25.67 -14.47
C SER A 107 -11.71 25.16 -14.98
N LEU A 108 -11.07 25.93 -15.87
CA LEU A 108 -9.69 25.70 -16.29
C LEU A 108 -8.71 26.36 -15.30
N LEU A 109 -8.37 25.64 -14.24
CA LEU A 109 -7.35 26.05 -13.25
C LEU A 109 -6.04 26.50 -13.93
N PRO A 110 -5.38 27.56 -13.43
CA PRO A 110 -5.67 28.29 -12.18
C PRO A 110 -6.82 29.32 -12.28
N SER A 111 -7.47 29.47 -13.44
CA SER A 111 -8.54 30.46 -13.61
C SER A 111 -9.78 30.07 -12.81
N PHE A 112 -10.35 31.01 -12.08
CA PHE A 112 -11.59 30.81 -11.29
C PHE A 112 -11.48 29.64 -10.29
N GLY A 113 -10.29 29.41 -9.72
CA GLY A 113 -10.04 28.46 -8.64
C GLY A 113 -9.85 29.14 -7.29
N GLY A 114 -9.89 28.35 -6.22
CA GLY A 114 -9.62 28.79 -4.87
C GLY A 114 -10.83 29.41 -4.16
N LYS A 115 -10.57 30.12 -3.06
CA LYS A 115 -11.62 30.56 -2.13
C LYS A 115 -12.67 31.43 -2.82
N GLY A 116 -13.93 30.99 -2.74
CA GLY A 116 -15.10 31.70 -3.27
C GLY A 116 -15.59 31.20 -4.63
N TYR A 117 -14.78 30.39 -5.31
CA TYR A 117 -15.14 29.74 -6.56
C TYR A 117 -15.58 28.31 -6.29
N TYR A 118 -16.87 28.10 -6.07
CA TYR A 118 -17.44 26.77 -5.87
C TYR A 118 -18.89 26.72 -6.38
N GLY A 119 -19.31 25.55 -6.86
CA GLY A 119 -20.63 25.36 -7.44
C GLY A 119 -20.94 26.40 -8.53
N GLU A 120 -22.15 26.93 -8.52
CA GLU A 120 -22.63 27.87 -9.56
C GLU A 120 -21.84 29.19 -9.62
N ARG A 121 -21.19 29.60 -8.52
CA ARG A 121 -20.40 30.84 -8.45
C ARG A 121 -19.23 30.87 -9.42
N VAL A 122 -18.70 29.69 -9.78
CA VAL A 122 -17.64 29.57 -10.78
C VAL A 122 -18.17 30.06 -12.13
N HIS A 123 -19.33 29.56 -12.54
CA HIS A 123 -19.95 29.89 -13.82
C HIS A 123 -20.44 31.34 -13.88
N GLU A 124 -20.97 31.87 -12.77
CA GLU A 124 -21.29 33.30 -12.64
C GLU A 124 -20.07 34.18 -12.91
N ALA A 125 -18.92 33.84 -12.31
CA ALA A 125 -17.69 34.60 -12.48
C ALA A 125 -17.11 34.50 -13.90
N VAL A 126 -17.17 33.31 -14.50
CA VAL A 126 -16.78 33.04 -15.89
C VAL A 126 -17.57 33.94 -16.85
N LEU A 127 -18.90 33.96 -16.73
CA LEU A 127 -19.77 34.78 -17.57
C LEU A 127 -19.59 36.27 -17.30
N LYS A 128 -19.51 36.68 -16.03
CA LYS A 128 -19.25 38.07 -15.64
C LYS A 128 -17.94 38.60 -16.21
N ARG A 129 -16.91 37.76 -16.28
CA ARG A 129 -15.61 38.12 -16.87
C ARG A 129 -15.65 38.20 -18.39
N GLY A 130 -16.62 37.52 -19.03
CA GLY A 130 -16.81 37.48 -20.47
C GLY A 130 -15.84 36.54 -21.20
N VAL A 131 -15.33 35.51 -20.52
CA VAL A 131 -14.42 34.54 -21.16
C VAL A 131 -15.18 33.68 -22.16
N LYS A 132 -14.51 33.31 -23.25
CA LYS A 132 -15.11 32.52 -24.36
C LYS A 132 -14.79 31.03 -24.29
N ILE A 133 -13.94 30.63 -23.35
CA ILE A 133 -13.55 29.24 -23.10
C ILE A 133 -13.59 29.01 -21.59
N SER A 134 -14.20 27.91 -21.19
CA SER A 134 -14.21 27.38 -19.82
C SER A 134 -14.01 25.87 -19.89
N GLY A 135 -14.19 25.15 -18.78
CA GLY A 135 -13.99 23.70 -18.76
C GLY A 135 -14.01 23.14 -17.35
N ALA A 136 -13.34 22.00 -17.16
CA ALA A 136 -13.10 21.43 -15.85
C ALA A 136 -11.65 20.92 -15.73
N THR A 137 -11.16 20.90 -14.49
CA THR A 137 -9.84 20.38 -14.12
C THR A 137 -9.98 19.28 -13.08
N VAL A 138 -9.31 18.15 -13.31
CA VAL A 138 -9.04 17.15 -12.27
C VAL A 138 -7.62 17.36 -11.78
N HIS A 139 -7.44 17.45 -10.46
CA HIS A 139 -6.13 17.74 -9.85
C HIS A 139 -5.97 17.01 -8.51
N LEU A 140 -4.72 16.90 -8.05
CA LEU A 140 -4.42 16.49 -6.68
C LEU A 140 -4.71 17.64 -5.73
N VAL A 141 -5.24 17.34 -4.54
CA VAL A 141 -5.47 18.34 -3.50
C VAL A 141 -4.18 18.60 -2.73
N THR A 142 -3.88 19.87 -2.54
CA THR A 142 -2.84 20.38 -1.64
C THR A 142 -3.51 21.21 -0.54
N GLU A 143 -2.71 21.73 0.39
CA GLU A 143 -3.17 22.58 1.48
C GLU A 143 -3.80 23.88 0.96
N GLU A 144 -3.34 24.33 -0.20
CA GLU A 144 -3.89 25.48 -0.93
C GLU A 144 -5.01 25.01 -1.87
N ALA A 145 -6.19 25.59 -1.70
CA ALA A 145 -7.39 25.18 -2.42
C ALA A 145 -7.25 25.39 -3.94
N ASP A 146 -7.45 24.33 -4.71
CA ASP A 146 -7.39 24.31 -6.17
C ASP A 146 -6.02 24.70 -6.78
N GLU A 147 -4.93 24.57 -6.02
CA GLU A 147 -3.56 24.88 -6.50
C GLU A 147 -2.66 23.65 -6.67
N GLY A 148 -3.20 22.45 -6.44
CA GLY A 148 -2.39 21.23 -6.55
C GLY A 148 -2.10 20.78 -7.99
N PRO A 149 -1.21 19.79 -8.16
CA PRO A 149 -0.82 19.28 -9.47
C PRO A 149 -2.01 18.86 -10.33
N ILE A 150 -2.11 19.44 -11.53
CA ILE A 150 -3.16 19.12 -12.50
C ILE A 150 -2.91 17.73 -13.09
N LEU A 151 -3.93 16.88 -13.04
CA LEU A 151 -3.90 15.53 -13.61
C LEU A 151 -4.52 15.51 -15.02
N ALA A 152 -5.61 16.24 -15.22
CA ALA A 152 -6.26 16.36 -16.50
C ALA A 152 -7.11 17.64 -16.59
N GLN A 153 -7.25 18.17 -17.81
CA GLN A 153 -8.12 19.30 -18.11
C GLN A 153 -8.81 19.08 -19.44
N GLN A 154 -10.04 19.57 -19.55
CA GLN A 154 -10.76 19.63 -20.81
C GLN A 154 -11.56 20.91 -20.88
N ALA A 155 -11.55 21.52 -22.06
CA ALA A 155 -12.17 22.81 -22.34
C ALA A 155 -13.42 22.68 -23.22
N LEU A 156 -14.31 23.66 -23.11
CA LEU A 156 -15.40 23.92 -24.05
C LEU A 156 -15.58 25.42 -24.29
N SER A 157 -16.20 25.77 -25.41
CA SER A 157 -16.60 27.15 -25.70
C SER A 157 -17.80 27.57 -24.86
N VAL A 158 -17.71 28.76 -24.28
CA VAL A 158 -18.83 29.44 -23.61
C VAL A 158 -19.71 30.07 -24.69
N ALA A 159 -20.99 29.70 -24.74
CA ALA A 159 -21.94 30.24 -25.69
C ALA A 159 -22.36 31.66 -25.29
N ASP A 160 -22.77 32.48 -26.25
CA ASP A 160 -23.17 33.87 -25.96
C ASP A 160 -24.47 33.97 -25.16
N ASP A 161 -25.31 32.95 -25.21
CA ASP A 161 -26.57 32.81 -24.48
C ASP A 161 -26.47 31.93 -23.22
N ASP A 162 -25.25 31.51 -22.84
CA ASP A 162 -25.06 30.72 -21.62
C ASP A 162 -25.47 31.52 -20.37
N THR A 163 -26.24 30.85 -19.51
CA THR A 163 -26.49 31.22 -18.12
C THR A 163 -25.55 30.43 -17.21
N PRO A 164 -25.33 30.83 -15.94
CA PRO A 164 -24.52 30.05 -15.00
C PRO A 164 -24.95 28.58 -14.92
N SER A 165 -26.26 28.35 -14.90
CA SER A 165 -26.87 27.02 -14.86
C SER A 165 -26.64 26.23 -16.16
N SER A 166 -26.88 26.82 -17.34
CA SER A 166 -26.68 26.12 -18.62
C SER A 166 -25.21 25.79 -18.87
N LEU A 167 -24.31 26.73 -18.57
CA LEU A 167 -22.87 26.53 -18.70
C LEU A 167 -22.39 25.42 -17.75
N GLY A 168 -22.82 25.46 -16.49
CA GLY A 168 -22.49 24.43 -15.50
C GLY A 168 -23.00 23.06 -15.91
N GLN A 169 -24.24 22.96 -16.41
CA GLN A 169 -24.79 21.71 -16.91
C GLN A 169 -24.02 21.17 -18.13
N ARG A 170 -23.61 22.04 -19.05
CA ARG A 170 -22.76 21.65 -20.19
C ARG A 170 -21.42 21.14 -19.72
N ILE A 171 -20.71 21.86 -18.84
CA ILE A 171 -19.42 21.41 -18.28
C ILE A 171 -19.59 20.06 -17.59
N LEU A 172 -20.61 19.91 -16.73
CA LEU A 172 -20.88 18.68 -16.00
C LEU A 172 -21.10 17.49 -16.96
N THR A 173 -22.02 17.62 -17.91
CA THR A 173 -22.47 16.51 -18.76
C THR A 173 -21.50 16.17 -19.90
N THR A 174 -20.78 17.16 -20.42
CA THR A 174 -19.89 16.98 -21.58
C THR A 174 -18.43 16.78 -21.19
N ILE A 175 -18.05 17.18 -19.97
CA ILE A 175 -16.68 17.10 -19.47
C ILE A 175 -16.61 16.26 -18.20
N GLU A 176 -17.17 16.72 -17.07
CA GLU A 176 -16.88 16.15 -15.75
C GLU A 176 -17.23 14.66 -15.66
N TRP A 177 -18.38 14.25 -16.20
CA TRP A 177 -18.84 12.85 -16.20
C TRP A 177 -17.94 11.89 -16.97
N THR A 178 -17.07 12.38 -17.86
CA THR A 178 -16.09 11.54 -18.57
C THR A 178 -14.68 11.76 -18.05
N LEU A 179 -14.31 13.01 -17.79
CA LEU A 179 -12.97 13.40 -17.36
C LEU A 179 -12.63 12.81 -15.98
N LEU A 180 -13.53 12.94 -15.00
CA LEU A 180 -13.25 12.47 -13.64
C LEU A 180 -13.05 10.94 -13.58
N PRO A 181 -13.98 10.09 -14.08
CA PRO A 181 -13.78 8.64 -14.00
C PRO A 181 -12.53 8.17 -14.73
N LYS A 182 -12.27 8.70 -15.94
CA LYS A 182 -11.07 8.36 -16.71
C LYS A 182 -9.78 8.72 -15.97
N THR A 183 -9.71 9.92 -15.38
CA THR A 183 -8.53 10.34 -14.62
C THR A 183 -8.36 9.53 -13.35
N VAL A 184 -9.44 9.20 -12.64
CA VAL A 184 -9.40 8.34 -11.45
C VAL A 184 -8.88 6.95 -11.81
N GLN A 185 -9.39 6.33 -12.88
CA GLN A 185 -8.90 5.02 -13.36
C GLN A 185 -7.39 5.05 -13.64
N GLN A 186 -6.92 6.03 -14.42
CA GLN A 186 -5.50 6.18 -14.74
C GLN A 186 -4.65 6.41 -13.49
N TYR A 187 -5.17 7.14 -12.51
CA TYR A 187 -4.48 7.37 -11.25
C TYR A 187 -4.44 6.10 -10.38
N CYS A 188 -5.49 5.29 -10.38
CA CYS A 188 -5.49 3.97 -9.74
C CYS A 188 -4.45 3.04 -10.37
N GLN A 189 -4.31 3.01 -11.70
CA GLN A 189 -3.26 2.23 -12.37
C GLN A 189 -1.87 2.65 -11.89
N LYS A 190 -1.61 3.96 -11.86
CA LYS A 190 -0.35 4.49 -11.35
C LYS A 190 -0.10 4.09 -9.88
N LEU A 191 -1.10 4.20 -9.02
CA LEU A 191 -0.98 3.81 -7.60
C LEU A 191 -0.71 2.31 -7.45
N GLU A 192 -1.39 1.47 -8.24
CA GLU A 192 -1.16 0.02 -8.22
C GLU A 192 0.27 -0.32 -8.65
N GLU A 193 0.76 0.27 -9.74
CA GLU A 193 2.15 0.13 -10.21
C GLU A 193 3.16 0.54 -9.12
N GLU A 194 2.91 1.65 -8.41
CA GLU A 194 3.76 2.11 -7.29
C GLU A 194 3.70 1.20 -6.05
N MET A 195 2.64 0.40 -5.93
CA MET A 195 2.43 -0.56 -4.86
C MET A 195 2.91 -1.98 -5.21
N GLN A 196 3.32 -2.25 -6.46
CA GLN A 196 3.94 -3.51 -6.81
C GLN A 196 5.24 -3.73 -6.02
N LEU A 197 5.44 -4.96 -5.54
CA LEU A 197 6.60 -5.33 -4.73
C LEU A 197 7.92 -4.95 -5.43
N GLU A 198 8.04 -5.30 -6.70
CA GLU A 198 9.20 -5.06 -7.55
C GLU A 198 9.48 -3.56 -7.73
N THR A 199 8.45 -2.73 -7.90
CA THR A 199 8.59 -1.28 -8.06
C THR A 199 9.08 -0.65 -6.77
N TYR A 200 8.51 -1.06 -5.63
CA TYR A 200 8.94 -0.58 -4.33
C TYR A 200 10.39 -0.96 -4.02
N LEU A 201 10.75 -2.23 -4.21
CA LEU A 201 12.11 -2.72 -3.95
C LEU A 201 13.16 -2.02 -4.82
N LYS A 202 12.83 -1.73 -6.08
CA LYS A 202 13.72 -0.99 -7.00
C LYS A 202 14.04 0.43 -6.50
N GLY A 203 13.17 1.02 -5.69
CA GLY A 203 13.41 2.31 -5.03
C GLY A 203 14.35 2.23 -3.82
N LEU A 204 14.65 1.03 -3.31
CA LEU A 204 15.47 0.83 -2.11
C LEU A 204 16.91 0.47 -2.48
N ARG A 205 17.89 1.29 -2.03
CA ARG A 205 19.31 0.98 -2.24
C ARG A 205 19.80 -0.20 -1.42
N TYR A 206 19.35 -0.33 -0.18
CA TYR A 206 19.78 -1.38 0.73
C TYR A 206 18.71 -1.73 1.78
N PRO A 207 17.78 -2.65 1.49
CA PRO A 207 16.74 -3.09 2.44
C PRO A 207 17.27 -4.04 3.53
N GLY A 208 18.47 -4.60 3.35
CA GLY A 208 19.02 -5.65 4.22
C GLY A 208 18.35 -7.01 3.92
N ARG A 209 17.63 -7.59 4.88
CA ARG A 209 16.82 -8.79 4.65
C ARG A 209 15.35 -8.41 4.52
N GLY A 210 14.58 -9.15 3.74
CA GLY A 210 13.14 -8.90 3.62
C GLY A 210 12.32 -10.17 3.51
N ILE A 211 11.09 -10.07 4.02
CA ILE A 211 10.08 -11.11 3.99
C ILE A 211 8.81 -10.51 3.38
N ALA A 212 8.25 -11.15 2.36
CA ALA A 212 6.93 -10.83 1.85
C ALA A 212 6.02 -12.06 1.92
N CYS A 213 4.78 -11.87 2.37
CA CYS A 213 3.77 -12.93 2.46
C CYS A 213 2.44 -12.44 1.89
N GLY A 214 1.72 -13.30 1.16
CA GLY A 214 0.43 -12.96 0.57
C GLY A 214 -0.05 -14.02 -0.42
N MET A 215 -0.85 -13.61 -1.39
CA MET A 215 -1.36 -14.50 -2.44
C MET A 215 -1.07 -14.00 -3.85
N SER A 216 -0.88 -14.93 -4.78
CA SER A 216 -0.88 -14.66 -6.20
C SER A 216 -2.27 -14.26 -6.68
N GLU A 217 -2.37 -13.72 -7.89
CA GLU A 217 -3.65 -13.43 -8.56
C GLU A 217 -4.49 -14.71 -8.77
N GLU A 218 -3.84 -15.87 -8.84
CA GLU A 218 -4.47 -17.19 -8.96
C GLU A 218 -4.87 -17.80 -7.60
N GLY A 219 -4.65 -17.09 -6.48
CA GLY A 219 -5.05 -17.53 -5.15
C GLY A 219 -4.08 -18.51 -4.47
N LYS A 220 -2.86 -18.68 -5.02
CA LYS A 220 -1.82 -19.48 -4.36
C LYS A 220 -1.06 -18.63 -3.34
N ALA A 221 -0.65 -19.23 -2.24
CA ALA A 221 0.14 -18.51 -1.24
C ALA A 221 1.58 -18.30 -1.72
N LEU A 222 2.09 -17.10 -1.47
CA LEU A 222 3.44 -16.68 -1.86
C LEU A 222 4.23 -16.27 -0.63
N LEU A 223 5.38 -16.92 -0.41
CA LEU A 223 6.35 -16.58 0.62
C LEU A 223 7.65 -16.17 -0.06
N VAL A 224 8.06 -14.93 0.13
CA VAL A 224 9.28 -14.35 -0.44
C VAL A 224 10.25 -14.08 0.70
N TYR A 225 11.49 -14.53 0.55
CA TYR A 225 12.59 -14.21 1.44
C TYR A 225 13.82 -13.79 0.64
N PHE A 226 14.40 -12.63 0.96
CA PHE A 226 15.63 -12.18 0.30
C PHE A 226 16.68 -11.67 1.30
N ILE A 227 17.93 -11.79 0.87
CA ILE A 227 19.12 -11.31 1.57
C ILE A 227 19.87 -10.34 0.66
N THR A 228 20.16 -9.16 1.18
CA THR A 228 21.17 -8.24 0.66
C THR A 228 22.26 -8.01 1.70
N ALA A 229 23.49 -7.74 1.25
CA ALA A 229 24.66 -7.57 2.11
C ALA A 229 25.69 -6.60 1.51
N ARG A 230 26.34 -5.81 2.38
CA ARG A 230 27.42 -4.88 2.00
C ARG A 230 28.82 -5.43 2.27
N SER A 231 29.01 -6.12 3.40
CA SER A 231 30.33 -6.62 3.83
C SER A 231 30.71 -7.93 3.14
N LYS A 232 32.00 -8.22 3.01
CA LYS A 232 32.49 -9.51 2.49
C LYS A 232 31.97 -10.70 3.29
N HIS A 233 31.94 -10.58 4.63
CA HIS A 233 31.43 -11.63 5.51
C HIS A 233 29.92 -11.85 5.32
N SER A 234 29.13 -10.77 5.26
CA SER A 234 27.69 -10.87 5.05
C SER A 234 27.32 -11.36 3.64
N LYS A 235 28.19 -11.11 2.65
CA LYS A 235 28.08 -11.68 1.29
C LYS A 235 28.49 -13.14 1.21
N ASN A 236 29.17 -13.68 2.22
CA ASN A 236 29.53 -15.09 2.31
C ASN A 236 28.33 -15.95 2.75
N ARG A 237 27.20 -15.81 2.05
CA ARG A 237 25.96 -16.53 2.33
C ARG A 237 25.32 -16.96 1.02
N MET A 238 24.68 -18.11 1.02
CA MET A 238 23.79 -18.56 -0.05
C MET A 238 22.58 -19.28 0.54
N LEU A 239 21.49 -19.32 -0.21
CA LEU A 239 20.30 -20.10 0.15
C LEU A 239 20.39 -21.49 -0.48
N VAL A 240 20.15 -22.52 0.32
CA VAL A 240 20.18 -23.91 -0.09
C VAL A 240 18.89 -24.59 0.35
N ALA A 241 18.25 -25.30 -0.59
CA ALA A 241 17.12 -26.15 -0.27
C ALA A 241 17.61 -27.45 0.41
N GLN A 242 17.01 -27.78 1.54
CA GLN A 242 17.23 -29.03 2.25
C GLN A 242 15.87 -29.66 2.56
N ASN A 243 15.45 -30.61 1.74
CA ASN A 243 14.07 -31.12 1.72
C ASN A 243 13.06 -29.97 1.49
N GLU A 244 12.09 -29.79 2.39
CA GLU A 244 11.12 -28.69 2.32
C GLU A 244 11.65 -27.38 2.93
N ALA A 245 12.75 -27.43 3.68
CA ALA A 245 13.37 -26.27 4.32
C ALA A 245 14.31 -25.52 3.36
N VAL A 246 14.53 -24.24 3.63
CA VAL A 246 15.56 -23.41 3.00
C VAL A 246 16.43 -22.85 4.10
N ARG A 247 17.73 -23.10 4.00
CA ARG A 247 18.73 -22.66 4.96
C ARG A 247 19.70 -21.70 4.32
N THR A 248 20.31 -20.86 5.15
CA THR A 248 21.50 -20.13 4.77
C THR A 248 22.73 -21.00 5.03
N GLU A 249 23.63 -21.08 4.05
CA GLU A 249 24.95 -21.71 4.17
C GLU A 249 26.04 -20.70 3.80
N ALA A 250 27.27 -20.95 4.23
CA ALA A 250 28.42 -20.16 3.79
C ALA A 250 28.79 -20.52 2.34
N LEU A 251 29.15 -19.51 1.55
CA LEU A 251 29.69 -19.73 0.20
C LEU A 251 31.09 -20.36 0.27
N ASP A 252 31.91 -19.86 1.20
CA ASP A 252 33.24 -20.34 1.54
C ASP A 252 33.31 -20.57 3.06
N GLU A 253 33.42 -21.84 3.45
CA GLU A 253 33.48 -22.23 4.87
C GLU A 253 34.73 -21.71 5.58
N SER A 254 35.81 -21.38 4.85
CA SER A 254 37.04 -20.85 5.43
C SER A 254 36.90 -19.39 5.92
N LEU A 255 35.88 -18.66 5.43
CA LEU A 255 35.61 -17.27 5.79
C LEU A 255 34.59 -17.14 6.94
N LEU A 256 34.13 -18.26 7.51
CA LEU A 256 33.24 -18.28 8.68
C LEU A 256 33.99 -17.84 9.93
N VAL A 257 33.69 -16.64 10.43
CA VAL A 257 34.19 -16.18 11.74
C VAL A 257 33.23 -16.61 12.86
N ASP A 258 31.93 -16.46 12.64
CA ASP A 258 30.87 -16.91 13.56
C ASP A 258 29.76 -17.62 12.77
N PRO A 259 29.66 -18.96 12.87
CA PRO A 259 28.65 -19.74 12.16
C PRO A 259 27.22 -19.40 12.56
N SER A 260 26.98 -18.94 13.79
CA SER A 260 25.63 -18.67 14.31
C SER A 260 24.93 -17.51 13.58
N LEU A 261 25.72 -16.58 13.04
CA LEU A 261 25.22 -15.43 12.26
C LEU A 261 25.00 -15.75 10.78
N ILE A 262 25.49 -16.90 10.30
CA ILE A 262 25.41 -17.28 8.89
C ILE A 262 24.44 -18.42 8.67
N ILE A 263 24.37 -19.39 9.57
CA ILE A 263 23.65 -20.65 9.33
C ILE A 263 22.35 -20.67 10.17
N TYR A 264 21.22 -20.43 9.50
CA TYR A 264 19.89 -20.55 10.10
C TYR A 264 18.88 -21.08 9.08
N ARG A 265 17.70 -21.47 9.57
CA ARG A 265 16.58 -21.86 8.72
C ARG A 265 15.81 -20.61 8.28
N ALA A 266 16.06 -20.18 7.05
CA ALA A 266 15.40 -19.02 6.48
C ALA A 266 13.92 -19.27 6.23
N ILE A 267 13.57 -20.46 5.73
CA ILE A 267 12.20 -20.94 5.59
C ILE A 267 12.12 -22.38 6.06
N ASP A 268 11.16 -22.71 6.92
CA ASP A 268 10.89 -24.10 7.28
C ASP A 268 9.39 -24.33 7.49
N ARG A 269 8.98 -25.60 7.53
CA ARG A 269 7.60 -26.03 7.70
C ARG A 269 7.44 -26.83 8.98
N ILE A 270 6.35 -26.56 9.70
CA ILE A 270 5.89 -27.40 10.81
C ILE A 270 4.39 -27.66 10.67
N GLY A 271 4.03 -28.93 10.43
CA GLY A 271 2.66 -29.29 10.07
C GLY A 271 2.20 -28.52 8.83
N ASN A 272 1.15 -27.72 8.96
CA ASN A 272 0.59 -26.89 7.88
C ASN A 272 1.04 -25.42 7.93
N ALA A 273 2.00 -25.10 8.80
CA ALA A 273 2.53 -23.76 8.97
C ALA A 273 3.94 -23.63 8.36
N PHE A 274 4.22 -22.47 7.78
CA PHE A 274 5.53 -22.07 7.30
C PHE A 274 6.08 -20.94 8.16
N VAL A 275 7.33 -21.09 8.58
CA VAL A 275 8.07 -20.08 9.33
C VAL A 275 9.12 -19.50 8.40
N VAL A 276 9.12 -18.18 8.24
CA VAL A 276 10.17 -17.44 7.52
C VAL A 276 10.88 -16.54 8.52
N ALA A 277 12.22 -16.50 8.51
CA ALA A 277 12.98 -15.66 9.43
C ALA A 277 14.33 -15.25 8.85
N ASN A 278 14.89 -14.15 9.34
CA ASN A 278 16.22 -13.68 8.93
C ASN A 278 17.37 -14.06 9.88
N GLY A 279 17.13 -14.99 10.81
CA GLY A 279 18.12 -15.43 11.80
C GLY A 279 17.70 -16.69 12.56
N ASP A 280 18.43 -16.98 13.64
CA ASP A 280 18.24 -18.16 14.51
C ASP A 280 16.92 -18.13 15.31
N GLN A 281 16.18 -17.02 15.34
CA GLN A 281 14.86 -16.97 15.95
C GLN A 281 13.86 -17.95 15.30
N SER A 282 14.12 -18.37 14.07
CA SER A 282 13.40 -19.48 13.40
C SER A 282 13.33 -20.72 14.28
N GLU A 283 14.43 -21.10 14.94
CA GLU A 283 14.52 -22.26 15.82
C GLU A 283 13.58 -22.13 17.03
N ALA A 284 13.58 -20.94 17.66
CA ALA A 284 12.73 -20.66 18.81
C ALA A 284 11.25 -20.68 18.45
N ILE A 285 10.89 -20.14 17.28
CA ILE A 285 9.53 -20.20 16.73
C ILE A 285 9.11 -21.65 16.49
N LEU A 286 9.93 -22.42 15.77
CA LEU A 286 9.63 -23.82 15.44
C LEU A 286 9.49 -24.68 16.71
N ALA A 287 10.38 -24.50 17.70
CA ALA A 287 10.30 -25.20 18.98
C ALA A 287 9.06 -24.81 19.80
N SER A 288 8.65 -23.53 19.75
CA SER A 288 7.41 -23.06 20.37
C SER A 288 6.19 -23.75 19.77
N LEU A 289 6.07 -23.72 18.44
CA LEU A 289 4.97 -24.33 17.70
C LEU A 289 4.92 -25.87 17.89
N ALA A 290 6.08 -26.54 17.89
CA ALA A 290 6.17 -27.98 18.16
C ALA A 290 5.69 -28.34 19.58
N GLY A 291 5.87 -27.43 20.53
CA GLY A 291 5.37 -27.54 21.90
C GLY A 291 3.91 -27.12 22.08
N GLY A 292 3.20 -26.77 21.01
CA GLY A 292 1.81 -26.28 21.07
C GLY A 292 1.66 -24.86 21.59
N ARG A 293 2.74 -24.08 21.64
CA ARG A 293 2.74 -22.66 22.02
C ARG A 293 2.66 -21.76 20.78
N SER A 294 2.35 -20.50 20.99
CA SER A 294 2.16 -19.49 19.96
C SER A 294 3.45 -18.99 19.31
N PHE A 295 3.29 -18.24 18.22
CA PHE A 295 4.37 -17.54 17.52
C PHE A 295 5.03 -16.48 18.42
N GLU A 296 4.21 -15.73 19.15
CA GLU A 296 4.59 -14.69 20.08
C GLU A 296 5.41 -15.26 21.23
N GLU A 297 4.96 -16.38 21.81
CA GLU A 297 5.70 -17.08 22.86
C GLU A 297 7.07 -17.60 22.40
N GLY A 298 7.18 -17.99 21.12
CA GLY A 298 8.46 -18.43 20.54
C GLY A 298 9.45 -17.29 20.37
N LEU A 299 8.96 -16.06 20.26
CA LEU A 299 9.79 -14.86 20.11
C LEU A 299 10.01 -14.11 21.42
N ALA A 300 9.39 -14.50 22.53
CA ALA A 300 9.41 -13.75 23.80
C ALA A 300 10.83 -13.50 24.34
N ASP A 301 11.73 -14.48 24.21
CA ASP A 301 13.14 -14.37 24.67
C ASP A 301 14.12 -13.95 23.57
N SER A 302 13.63 -13.75 22.34
CA SER A 302 14.45 -13.29 21.22
C SER A 302 14.66 -11.77 21.27
N THR A 303 15.72 -11.28 20.63
CA THR A 303 16.02 -9.84 20.52
C THR A 303 16.65 -9.54 19.16
N TYR A 304 16.90 -8.27 18.83
CA TYR A 304 17.64 -7.85 17.63
C TYR A 304 19.07 -8.44 17.56
N GLU A 305 19.73 -8.42 16.40
CA GLU A 305 21.11 -8.92 16.27
C GLU A 305 22.09 -8.06 17.11
N PRO A 306 23.07 -8.66 17.81
CA PRO A 306 24.04 -7.93 18.63
C PRO A 306 25.18 -7.30 17.80
N ASP A 307 24.86 -6.68 16.65
CA ASP A 307 25.79 -6.16 15.64
C ASP A 307 25.90 -4.62 15.68
N ALA A 308 26.36 -4.08 16.81
CA ALA A 308 26.60 -2.65 16.96
C ALA A 308 27.49 -2.10 15.82
N PRO A 309 27.20 -0.90 15.27
CA PRO A 309 26.18 0.05 15.74
C PRO A 309 24.79 -0.15 15.12
N ASN A 310 24.59 -1.15 14.26
CA ASN A 310 23.36 -1.29 13.47
C ASN A 310 22.21 -1.93 14.25
N TYR A 311 22.50 -2.92 15.10
CA TYR A 311 21.48 -3.65 15.86
C TYR A 311 20.35 -4.16 14.96
N THR A 312 20.72 -4.95 13.95
CA THR A 312 19.83 -5.39 12.87
C THR A 312 18.55 -6.01 13.43
N PRO A 313 17.37 -5.53 13.02
CA PRO A 313 16.12 -6.14 13.41
C PRO A 313 16.01 -7.60 13.00
N ARG A 314 15.36 -8.39 13.85
CA ARG A 314 14.93 -9.74 13.48
C ARG A 314 13.51 -9.69 12.96
N ILE A 315 13.35 -9.99 11.68
CA ILE A 315 12.05 -10.08 11.03
C ILE A 315 11.66 -11.54 10.89
N SER A 316 10.38 -11.84 11.09
CA SER A 316 9.86 -13.19 10.93
C SER A 316 8.45 -13.17 10.35
N ALA A 317 8.02 -14.29 9.78
CA ALA A 317 6.64 -14.53 9.38
C ALA A 317 6.22 -15.93 9.82
N LEU A 318 4.98 -16.04 10.28
CA LEU A 318 4.27 -17.31 10.40
C LEU A 318 3.14 -17.29 9.38
N PHE A 319 3.20 -18.16 8.39
CA PHE A 319 2.10 -18.39 7.45
C PHE A 319 1.38 -19.70 7.81
N GLN A 320 0.07 -19.66 7.92
CA GLN A 320 -0.79 -20.79 8.22
C GLN A 320 -1.84 -20.91 7.12
N ALA A 321 -1.77 -21.99 6.34
CA ALA A 321 -2.76 -22.25 5.28
C ALA A 321 -4.18 -22.42 5.83
N GLU A 322 -4.30 -22.83 7.09
CA GLU A 322 -5.56 -23.08 7.80
C GLU A 322 -5.68 -22.15 9.00
N GLY A 323 -6.83 -21.47 9.12
CA GLY A 323 -7.16 -20.67 10.29
C GLY A 323 -7.68 -19.26 9.96
N PRO A 324 -8.11 -18.51 10.97
CA PRO A 324 -8.65 -17.15 10.79
C PRO A 324 -7.58 -16.10 10.51
N ILE A 325 -6.31 -16.41 10.78
CA ILE A 325 -5.15 -15.54 10.52
C ILE A 325 -4.20 -16.29 9.59
N PRO A 326 -4.34 -16.09 8.28
CA PRO A 326 -3.46 -16.67 7.27
C PRO A 326 -1.97 -16.42 7.48
N TYR A 327 -1.57 -15.22 7.93
CA TYR A 327 -0.19 -14.99 8.34
C TYR A 327 -0.03 -13.84 9.31
N THR A 328 1.05 -13.90 10.08
CA THR A 328 1.51 -12.83 10.97
C THR A 328 2.94 -12.49 10.61
N LEU A 329 3.24 -11.21 10.37
CA LEU A 329 4.59 -10.69 10.26
C LEU A 329 5.05 -10.17 11.63
N SER A 330 6.34 -10.24 11.93
CA SER A 330 6.91 -9.66 13.15
C SER A 330 8.25 -8.97 12.91
N ILE A 331 8.55 -8.01 13.76
CA ILE A 331 9.86 -7.35 13.85
C ILE A 331 10.24 -7.16 15.31
N LEU A 332 11.47 -7.57 15.63
CA LEU A 332 12.13 -7.33 16.90
C LEU A 332 13.23 -6.31 16.65
N ARG A 333 13.07 -5.09 17.17
CA ARG A 333 13.98 -3.96 16.91
C ARG A 333 14.40 -3.24 18.19
N ARG A 334 15.56 -2.60 18.14
CA ARG A 334 16.09 -1.82 19.26
C ARG A 334 15.40 -0.45 19.35
N ARG A 335 14.91 -0.08 20.53
CA ARG A 335 14.43 1.28 20.82
C ARG A 335 15.58 2.20 21.24
N GLU A 336 15.33 3.50 21.28
CA GLU A 336 16.33 4.50 21.69
C GLU A 336 16.90 4.24 23.10
N ASP A 337 16.06 3.76 24.03
CA ASP A 337 16.43 3.39 25.39
C ASP A 337 17.20 2.06 25.49
N GLY A 338 17.40 1.37 24.37
CA GLY A 338 18.10 0.08 24.28
C GLY A 338 17.24 -1.15 24.59
N SER A 339 15.95 -0.98 24.93
CA SER A 339 15.02 -2.09 25.02
C SER A 339 14.72 -2.68 23.65
N CYS A 340 14.25 -3.94 23.61
CA CYS A 340 13.74 -4.55 22.39
C CYS A 340 12.22 -4.35 22.31
N GLU A 341 11.76 -3.77 21.21
CA GLU A 341 10.35 -3.74 20.84
C GLU A 341 10.01 -5.00 20.04
N HIS A 342 8.93 -5.68 20.42
CA HIS A 342 8.36 -6.79 19.68
C HIS A 342 7.04 -6.31 19.07
N ALA A 343 6.99 -6.24 17.74
CA ALA A 343 5.77 -5.87 17.02
C ALA A 343 5.30 -7.04 16.16
N PHE A 344 3.99 -7.27 16.17
CA PHE A 344 3.32 -8.36 15.46
C PHE A 344 2.17 -7.78 14.64
N PHE A 345 2.04 -8.24 13.40
CA PHE A 345 1.08 -7.72 12.43
C PHE A 345 0.30 -8.90 11.84
N PRO A 346 -0.84 -9.28 12.43
CA PRO A 346 -1.67 -10.37 11.95
C PRO A 346 -2.57 -9.91 10.78
N TYR A 347 -2.65 -10.73 9.74
CA TYR A 347 -3.47 -10.46 8.56
C TYR A 347 -4.54 -11.55 8.41
N ALA A 348 -5.79 -11.19 8.71
CA ALA A 348 -6.94 -12.10 8.75
C ALA A 348 -7.63 -12.31 7.39
N LYS A 349 -7.21 -11.60 6.34
CA LYS A 349 -7.79 -11.69 5.00
C LYS A 349 -6.68 -11.80 3.98
N LEU A 350 -6.70 -12.87 3.19
CA LEU A 350 -5.93 -12.96 1.97
C LEU A 350 -6.75 -12.39 0.82
N GLN A 351 -6.21 -11.42 0.10
CA GLN A 351 -6.78 -10.96 -1.17
C GLN A 351 -5.86 -11.43 -2.29
N ALA A 352 -6.44 -11.94 -3.38
CA ALA A 352 -5.67 -12.40 -4.53
C ALA A 352 -4.84 -11.24 -5.08
N GLY A 353 -3.57 -11.52 -5.38
CA GLY A 353 -2.60 -10.53 -5.84
C GLY A 353 -2.08 -9.57 -4.76
N GLU A 354 -2.47 -9.72 -3.49
CA GLU A 354 -2.05 -8.84 -2.40
C GLU A 354 -1.17 -9.55 -1.37
N GLY A 355 -0.23 -8.81 -0.80
CA GLY A 355 0.62 -9.24 0.30
C GLY A 355 1.16 -8.09 1.12
N HIS A 356 2.02 -8.42 2.08
CA HIS A 356 2.73 -7.45 2.89
C HIS A 356 4.22 -7.76 2.91
N LEU A 357 5.03 -6.70 2.80
CA LEU A 357 6.48 -6.73 2.85
C LEU A 357 6.95 -6.13 4.18
N ILE A 358 7.88 -6.82 4.82
CA ILE A 358 8.69 -6.27 5.91
C ILE A 358 10.17 -6.46 5.58
N HIS A 359 11.00 -5.47 5.89
CA HIS A 359 12.45 -5.56 5.73
C HIS A 359 13.20 -5.00 6.94
N THR A 360 14.50 -5.19 7.00
CA THR A 360 15.28 -4.84 8.20
C THR A 360 15.60 -3.35 8.33
N TYR A 361 15.85 -2.65 7.21
CA TYR A 361 16.30 -1.25 7.27
C TYR A 361 15.44 -0.31 6.44
N GLU A 362 15.14 0.86 6.98
CA GLU A 362 14.30 1.88 6.34
C GLU A 362 14.98 2.49 5.10
N ARG A 363 16.27 2.80 5.22
CA ARG A 363 17.08 3.45 4.20
C ARG A 363 18.57 3.26 4.46
N GLU A 364 19.37 3.55 3.43
CA GLU A 364 20.83 3.44 3.51
C GLU A 364 21.45 4.68 4.18
N GLU A 365 21.66 4.57 5.50
CA GLU A 365 22.33 5.55 6.37
C GLU A 365 23.32 4.85 7.33
N GLU A 366 24.12 5.62 8.07
CA GLU A 366 25.08 5.10 9.06
C GLU A 366 24.87 5.76 10.43
N PRO A 367 24.50 5.00 11.49
CA PRO A 367 24.11 3.58 11.46
C PRO A 367 22.80 3.35 10.69
N LEU A 368 22.56 2.11 10.28
CA LEU A 368 21.36 1.77 9.50
C LEU A 368 20.09 1.87 10.36
N PRO A 369 19.14 2.77 10.05
CA PRO A 369 17.89 2.86 10.79
C PRO A 369 17.04 1.61 10.55
N SER A 370 16.52 1.04 11.64
CA SER A 370 15.56 -0.07 11.59
C SER A 370 14.30 0.33 10.83
N PHE A 371 13.68 -0.61 10.11
CA PHE A 371 12.37 -0.41 9.50
C PHE A 371 11.35 0.06 10.54
N ALA A 372 10.59 1.10 10.20
CA ALA A 372 9.63 1.75 11.07
C ALA A 372 8.19 1.60 10.55
N GLY A 373 7.22 1.59 11.48
CA GLY A 373 5.82 1.44 11.13
C GLY A 373 5.38 -0.01 10.89
N GLU A 374 4.28 -0.14 10.15
CA GLU A 374 3.65 -1.41 9.80
C GLU A 374 4.25 -2.00 8.51
N PRO A 375 4.19 -3.33 8.30
CA PRO A 375 4.57 -3.94 7.04
C PRO A 375 3.82 -3.31 5.87
N ARG A 376 4.54 -3.04 4.79
CA ARG A 376 4.01 -2.34 3.63
C ARG A 376 3.11 -3.27 2.82
N ARG A 377 1.86 -2.89 2.59
CA ARG A 377 1.00 -3.57 1.62
C ARG A 377 1.62 -3.47 0.22
N VAL A 378 1.71 -4.60 -0.47
CA VAL A 378 2.28 -4.71 -1.82
C VAL A 378 1.37 -5.56 -2.71
N PHE A 379 1.43 -5.32 -4.01
CA PHE A 379 0.84 -6.21 -5.01
C PHE A 379 1.87 -7.19 -5.56
N PHE A 380 1.44 -8.43 -5.77
CA PHE A 380 2.22 -9.48 -6.43
C PHE A 380 1.71 -9.68 -7.85
N THR A 381 2.64 -9.69 -8.80
CA THR A 381 2.33 -9.86 -10.22
C THR A 381 2.73 -11.27 -10.68
N GLY A 382 1.79 -12.02 -11.26
CA GLY A 382 2.06 -13.34 -11.82
C GLY A 382 2.29 -14.46 -10.80
N ASN A 383 2.90 -15.56 -11.26
CA ASN A 383 3.19 -16.74 -10.44
C ASN A 383 4.56 -16.66 -9.73
N GLY A 384 4.86 -17.65 -8.88
CA GLY A 384 6.08 -17.69 -8.07
C GLY A 384 7.38 -17.58 -8.87
N GLU A 385 7.46 -18.15 -10.07
CA GLU A 385 8.64 -18.01 -10.93
C GLU A 385 8.78 -16.59 -11.50
N GLN A 386 7.67 -16.00 -11.97
CA GLN A 386 7.66 -14.64 -12.49
C GLN A 386 8.01 -13.64 -11.39
N LEU A 387 7.42 -13.81 -10.20
CA LEU A 387 7.71 -12.99 -9.03
C LEU A 387 9.17 -13.12 -8.58
N ALA A 388 9.72 -14.33 -8.55
CA ALA A 388 11.13 -14.53 -8.20
C ALA A 388 12.06 -13.77 -9.16
N ARG A 389 11.78 -13.82 -10.47
CA ARG A 389 12.57 -13.09 -11.48
C ARG A 389 12.43 -11.58 -11.32
N SER A 390 11.22 -11.05 -11.14
CA SER A 390 11.00 -9.60 -11.01
C SER A 390 11.64 -9.04 -9.74
N VAL A 391 11.45 -9.72 -8.59
CA VAL A 391 12.08 -9.33 -7.32
C VAL A 391 13.60 -9.35 -7.43
N TRP A 392 14.19 -10.40 -8.01
CA TRP A 392 15.65 -10.49 -8.17
C TRP A 392 16.24 -9.38 -9.04
N GLN A 393 15.52 -8.97 -10.09
CA GLN A 393 15.92 -7.88 -10.97
C GLN A 393 15.76 -6.50 -10.34
N SER A 394 14.82 -6.35 -9.40
CA SER A 394 14.60 -5.11 -8.66
C SER A 394 15.58 -4.90 -7.51
N LEU A 395 16.15 -5.97 -6.94
CA LEU A 395 17.20 -5.84 -5.93
C LEU A 395 18.52 -5.36 -6.57
N ASP A 396 19.17 -4.39 -5.92
CA ASP A 396 20.44 -3.83 -6.39
C ASP A 396 21.53 -4.93 -6.50
N GLU A 397 22.04 -5.11 -7.72
CA GLU A 397 23.02 -6.13 -8.07
C GLU A 397 24.30 -6.09 -7.24
N ARG A 398 24.65 -4.91 -6.69
CA ARG A 398 25.87 -4.70 -5.90
C ARG A 398 25.77 -5.32 -4.52
N VAL A 399 24.55 -5.53 -4.02
CA VAL A 399 24.28 -5.98 -2.65
C VAL A 399 23.43 -7.25 -2.56
N ARG A 400 22.72 -7.67 -3.61
CA ARG A 400 21.92 -8.91 -3.58
C ARG A 400 22.79 -10.14 -3.33
N VAL A 401 22.26 -11.07 -2.52
CA VAL A 401 22.96 -12.29 -2.12
C VAL A 401 22.15 -13.53 -2.50
N GLY A 402 20.91 -13.60 -2.02
CA GLY A 402 20.03 -14.73 -2.27
C GLY A 402 18.56 -14.35 -2.16
N LEU A 403 17.73 -15.04 -2.92
CA LEU A 403 16.28 -14.92 -2.93
C LEU A 403 15.69 -16.33 -2.92
N CYS A 404 14.65 -16.52 -2.13
CA CYS A 404 13.77 -17.68 -2.19
C CYS A 404 12.33 -17.22 -2.34
N VAL A 405 11.59 -17.85 -3.25
CA VAL A 405 10.14 -17.75 -3.35
C VAL A 405 9.56 -19.15 -3.19
N LYS A 406 8.63 -19.33 -2.25
CA LYS A 406 7.76 -20.51 -2.21
C LYS A 406 6.37 -20.12 -2.70
N GLU A 407 5.89 -20.83 -3.71
CA GLU A 407 4.49 -20.82 -4.12
C GLU A 407 3.84 -22.09 -3.56
N ILE A 408 2.73 -21.91 -2.86
CA ILE A 408 2.03 -22.99 -2.16
C ILE A 408 0.59 -23.03 -2.65
N ASP A 409 0.20 -24.17 -3.19
CA ASP A 409 -1.20 -24.45 -3.52
C ASP A 409 -1.94 -24.81 -2.23
N LEU A 410 -2.93 -23.99 -1.86
CA LEU A 410 -3.63 -24.13 -0.58
C LEU A 410 -4.58 -25.32 -0.53
N ASP A 411 -5.00 -25.85 -1.68
CA ASP A 411 -5.93 -26.98 -1.78
C ASP A 411 -5.19 -28.32 -1.82
N THR A 412 -4.09 -28.39 -2.57
CA THR A 412 -3.29 -29.63 -2.75
C THR A 412 -2.12 -29.74 -1.78
N HIS A 413 -1.74 -28.63 -1.14
CA HIS A 413 -0.52 -28.48 -0.33
C HIS A 413 0.78 -28.71 -1.10
N GLU A 414 0.75 -28.66 -2.43
CA GLU A 414 1.95 -28.71 -3.26
C GLU A 414 2.78 -27.42 -3.05
N VAL A 415 4.10 -27.57 -2.94
CA VAL A 415 5.03 -26.48 -2.69
C VAL A 415 6.07 -26.41 -3.80
N GLN A 416 6.03 -25.35 -4.60
CA GLN A 416 7.10 -25.01 -5.52
C GLN A 416 8.11 -24.10 -4.82
N THR A 417 9.40 -24.45 -4.85
CA THR A 417 10.48 -23.65 -4.26
C THR A 417 11.40 -23.14 -5.36
N ILE A 418 11.53 -21.82 -5.48
CA ILE A 418 12.42 -21.14 -6.43
C ILE A 418 13.51 -20.45 -5.63
N ILE A 419 14.78 -20.79 -5.88
CA ILE A 419 15.94 -20.17 -5.24
C ILE A 419 16.82 -19.52 -6.31
N ILE A 420 17.25 -18.30 -6.05
CA ILE A 420 18.22 -17.56 -6.87
C ILE A 420 19.34 -17.07 -5.95
N ASN A 421 20.59 -17.42 -6.24
CA ASN A 421 21.76 -16.91 -5.53
C ASN A 421 22.61 -16.04 -6.47
N ALA A 422 23.32 -15.06 -5.92
CA ALA A 422 24.24 -14.21 -6.68
C ALA A 422 25.48 -14.97 -7.15
N GLU A 423 25.92 -15.95 -6.36
CA GLU A 423 27.10 -16.79 -6.60
C GLU A 423 26.71 -18.26 -6.41
N GLU A 424 27.42 -19.16 -7.10
CA GLU A 424 27.33 -20.60 -6.91
C GLU A 424 28.41 -21.09 -5.93
N ARG A 425 28.14 -22.20 -5.23
CA ARG A 425 29.11 -22.82 -4.29
C ARG A 425 30.39 -23.15 -5.05
N ARG A 426 31.53 -22.66 -4.53
CA ARG A 426 32.85 -22.86 -5.16
C ARG A 426 33.51 -24.16 -4.73
#